data_AF-A0A258AKP9-F1
#
_entry.id   AF-A0A258AKP9-F1
#
_cell.length_a   1.000
_cell.length_b   1.000
_cell.length_c   1.000
_cell.angle_alpha   90.00
_cell.angle_beta   90.00
_cell.angle_gamma   90.00
#
_symmetry.space_group_name_H-M   'P 1'
#
loop_
_entity.id
_entity.type
_entity.pdbx_description
1 polymer ?
#
loop_
_entity_poly.entity_id
_entity_poly.type
_entity_poly.pdbx_seq_one_letter_code
_entity_poly.pdbx_strand_id
1 'polypeptide(L)' 'MSTVLEIELAVERLPAKDFESFAAWFDETRAQRVDASFEKAILEGNFDAMASRALRDFETGRTSPLDEFIRRS' A
#
# COMPACT_ATOMS: atom_id res chain seq x y z
N MET A 1 -1.87 -1.24 -27.20
CA MET A 1 -1.74 -0.66 -25.85
C MET A 1 -3.14 -0.25 -25.43
N SER A 2 -3.78 -1.00 -24.55
CA SER A 2 -5.07 -0.57 -24.01
C SER A 2 -4.82 0.51 -22.97
N THR A 3 -5.52 1.62 -23.09
CA THR A 3 -5.44 2.70 -22.10
C THR A 3 -6.27 2.34 -20.87
N VAL A 4 -5.98 2.93 -19.71
CA VAL A 4 -6.77 2.72 -18.49
C VAL A 4 -8.27 2.99 -18.76
N LEU A 5 -8.55 4.00 -19.58
CA LEU A 5 -9.89 4.43 -19.96
C LEU A 5 -10.66 3.36 -20.78
N GLU A 6 -9.97 2.59 -21.61
CA GLU A 6 -10.59 1.45 -22.33
C GLU A 6 -10.94 0.30 -21.39
N ILE A 7 -10.14 0.09 -20.35
CA ILE A 7 -10.39 -0.94 -19.33
C ILE A 7 -11.58 -0.52 -18.46
N GLU A 8 -11.65 0.73 -18.03
CA GLU A 8 -12.79 1.28 -17.28
C GLU A 8 -14.10 1.11 -18.04
N LEU A 9 -14.14 1.51 -19.31
CA LEU A 9 -15.32 1.35 -20.16
C LEU A 9 -15.70 -0.12 -20.39
N ALA A 10 -14.72 -1.03 -20.45
CA ALA A 10 -14.99 -2.45 -20.59
C ALA A 10 -15.60 -3.01 -19.29
N VAL A 11 -15.08 -2.60 -18.13
CA VAL A 11 -15.57 -3.02 -16.81
C VAL A 11 -16.98 -2.49 -16.53
N GLU A 12 -17.26 -1.23 -16.90
CA GLU A 12 -18.61 -0.64 -16.77
C GLU A 12 -19.68 -1.38 -17.58
N ARG A 13 -19.28 -2.03 -18.68
CA ARG A 13 -20.19 -2.77 -19.57
C ARG A 13 -20.34 -4.25 -19.20
N LEU A 14 -19.65 -4.72 -18.16
CA LEU A 14 -19.73 -6.11 -17.75
C LEU A 14 -21.11 -6.42 -17.14
N PRO A 15 -21.71 -7.59 -17.48
CA PRO A 15 -22.84 -8.11 -16.73
C PRO A 15 -22.47 -8.32 -15.26
N ALA A 16 -23.43 -8.14 -14.34
CA ALA A 16 -23.18 -8.20 -12.89
C ALA A 16 -22.40 -9.46 -12.44
N LYS A 17 -22.70 -10.62 -13.02
CA LYS A 17 -22.00 -11.88 -12.69
C LYS A 17 -20.52 -11.86 -13.09
N ASP A 18 -20.22 -11.27 -14.24
CA ASP A 18 -18.86 -11.18 -14.76
C ASP A 18 -18.10 -10.07 -14.05
N PHE A 19 -18.78 -9.00 -13.64
CA PHE A 19 -18.23 -7.96 -12.78
C PHE A 19 -17.81 -8.50 -11.41
N GLU A 20 -18.64 -9.31 -10.74
CA GLU A 20 -18.28 -9.95 -9.47
C GLU A 20 -17.06 -10.87 -9.62
N SER A 21 -17.01 -11.63 -10.72
CA SER A 21 -15.86 -12.50 -11.02
C SER A 21 -14.59 -11.70 -11.32
N PHE A 22 -14.73 -10.57 -12.02
CA PHE A 22 -13.64 -9.63 -12.27
C PHE A 22 -13.16 -8.97 -10.98
N ALA A 23 -14.07 -8.54 -10.09
CA ALA A 23 -13.75 -7.91 -8.82
C ALA A 23 -12.95 -8.86 -7.92
N ALA A 24 -13.40 -10.11 -7.78
CA ALA A 24 -12.67 -11.13 -7.00
C ALA A 24 -11.25 -11.36 -7.53
N TRP A 25 -11.09 -11.54 -8.84
CA TRP A 25 -9.77 -11.68 -9.47
C TRP A 25 -8.90 -10.43 -9.32
N PHE A 26 -9.49 -9.24 -9.43
CA PHE A 26 -8.77 -7.97 -9.33
C PHE A 26 -8.27 -7.73 -7.91
N ASP A 27 -9.08 -8.06 -6.90
CA ASP A 27 -8.69 -7.97 -5.49
C ASP A 27 -7.56 -8.95 -5.16
N GLU A 28 -7.61 -10.19 -5.63
CA GLU A 28 -6.51 -11.15 -5.48
C GLU A 28 -5.25 -10.67 -6.19
N THR A 29 -5.37 -10.17 -7.41
CA THR A 29 -4.24 -9.64 -8.20
C THR A 29 -3.63 -8.41 -7.50
N ARG A 30 -4.47 -7.54 -6.94
CA ARG A 30 -4.03 -6.38 -6.18
C ARG A 30 -3.32 -6.81 -4.90
N ALA A 31 -3.88 -7.77 -4.16
CA ALA A 31 -3.24 -8.34 -2.98
C ALA A 31 -1.85 -8.90 -3.31
N GLN A 32 -1.72 -9.71 -4.37
CA GLN A 32 -0.44 -10.25 -4.82
C GLN A 32 0.56 -9.19 -5.25
N ARG A 33 0.12 -8.11 -5.92
CA ARG A 33 1.01 -6.99 -6.30
C ARG A 33 1.45 -6.15 -5.11
N VAL A 34 0.55 -5.98 -4.14
CA VAL A 34 0.84 -5.31 -2.87
C VAL A 34 1.84 -6.15 -2.08
N ASP A 35 1.61 -7.46 -1.94
CA ASP A 35 2.55 -8.39 -1.32
C ASP A 35 3.90 -8.37 -2.02
N ALA A 36 3.95 -8.45 -3.35
CA ALA A 36 5.22 -8.37 -4.09
C ALA A 36 5.93 -7.02 -3.90
N SER A 37 5.19 -5.92 -3.75
CA SER A 37 5.78 -4.60 -3.46
C SER A 37 6.25 -4.49 -2.01
N PHE A 38 5.54 -5.11 -1.07
CA PHE A 38 5.94 -5.20 0.34
C PHE A 38 7.18 -6.10 0.49
N GLU A 39 7.19 -7.29 -0.10
CA GLU A 39 8.34 -8.19 -0.14
C GLU A 39 9.54 -7.52 -0.79
N LYS A 40 9.35 -6.81 -1.90
CA LYS A 40 10.42 -6.03 -2.52
C LYS A 40 10.93 -4.91 -1.60
N ALA A 41 10.04 -4.18 -0.92
CA ALA A 41 10.45 -3.15 0.04
C ALA A 41 11.16 -3.72 1.29
N ILE A 42 10.80 -4.94 1.71
CA ILE A 42 11.50 -5.72 2.75
C ILE A 42 12.89 -6.13 2.25
N LEU A 43 12.98 -6.71 1.05
CA LEU A 43 14.25 -7.14 0.44
C LEU A 43 15.20 -5.98 0.11
N GLU A 44 14.66 -4.81 -0.22
CA GLU A 44 15.42 -3.59 -0.47
C GLU A 44 15.89 -2.90 0.83
N GLY A 45 15.55 -3.43 2.01
CA GLY A 45 16.00 -2.88 3.29
C GLY A 45 15.45 -1.49 3.60
N ASN A 46 14.40 -1.06 2.89
CA ASN A 46 13.78 0.26 3.12
C ASN A 46 13.20 0.37 4.53
N PHE A 47 12.67 -0.74 5.07
CA PHE A 47 12.23 -0.81 6.45
C PHE A 47 13.39 -0.74 7.45
N ASP A 48 14.55 -1.32 7.14
CA ASP A 48 15.75 -1.23 7.97
C ASP A 48 16.31 0.20 8.01
N ALA A 49 16.27 0.91 6.88
CA ALA A 49 16.64 2.32 6.79
C ALA A 49 15.69 3.21 7.60
N MET A 50 14.39 2.95 7.53
CA MET A 50 13.37 3.64 8.34
C MET A 50 13.56 3.36 9.84
N ALA A 51 13.80 2.10 10.23
CA ALA A 51 14.05 1.72 11.63
C ALA A 51 15.33 2.38 12.15
N SER A 52 16.42 2.35 11.37
CA SER A 52 17.68 3.00 11.73
C SER A 52 17.53 4.50 11.90
N ARG A 53 16.69 5.15 11.09
CA ARG A 53 16.38 6.57 11.23
C ARG A 53 15.56 6.84 12.50
N ALA A 54 14.53 6.04 12.75
CA ALA A 54 13.69 6.18 13.94
C ALA A 54 14.50 6.01 15.24
N LEU A 55 15.41 5.04 15.29
CA LEU A 55 16.34 4.85 16.41
C LEU A 55 17.25 6.06 16.60
N ARG A 56 17.81 6.60 15.51
CA ARG A 56 18.64 7.82 15.56
C ARG A 56 17.86 9.03 16.06
N ASP A 57 16.61 9.19 15.62
CA ASP A 57 15.76 10.29 16.04
C ASP A 57 15.35 10.16 17.52
N PHE A 58 15.16 8.93 18.01
CA PHE A 58 14.97 8.64 19.44
C PHE A 58 16.22 8.96 20.26
N GLU A 59 17.40 8.49 19.83
CA GLU A 59 18.68 8.75 20.50
C GLU A 59 19.04 10.24 20.51
N THR A 60 18.68 10.97 19.45
CA THR A 60 18.94 12.42 19.34
C THR A 60 17.85 13.29 19.98
N GLY A 61 16.88 12.68 20.69
CA GLY A 61 15.82 13.41 21.40
C GLY A 61 14.83 14.13 20.49
N ARG A 62 14.76 13.75 19.21
CA ARG A 62 13.82 14.28 18.20
C ARG A 62 12.49 13.51 18.18
N THR A 63 12.18 12.80 19.25
CA THR A 63 10.91 12.10 19.46
C THR A 63 10.09 12.78 20.53
N SER A 64 8.79 12.93 20.29
CA SER A 64 7.82 13.35 21.30
C SER A 64 7.06 12.14 21.87
N PRO A 65 6.69 12.17 23.16
CA PRO A 65 5.78 11.18 23.73
C PRO A 65 4.46 11.09 22.93
N LEU A 66 3.96 9.87 22.75
CA LEU A 66 2.76 9.62 21.95
C LEU A 66 1.50 10.22 22.59
N ASP A 67 1.43 10.22 23.93
CA ASP A 67 0.35 10.84 24.70
C ASP A 67 0.34 12.37 24.55
N GLU A 68 1.52 13.00 24.44
CA GLU A 68 1.63 14.43 24.16
C GLU A 68 1.18 14.77 22.73
N PHE A 69 1.52 13.92 21.75
CA PHE A 69 1.09 14.08 20.37
C PHE A 69 -0.42 13.96 20.21
N ILE A 70 -1.03 12.90 20.78
CA ILE A 70 -2.48 12.65 20.69
C ILE A 70 -3.29 13.74 21.39
N ARG A 71 -2.76 14.37 22.44
CA ARG A 71 -3.44 15.49 23.12
C ARG A 71 -3.36 16.81 22.36
N ARG A 72 -2.43 16.96 21.40
CA ARG A 72 -2.27 18.16 20.55
C ARG A 72 -3.01 18.07 19.20
N SER A 73 -3.50 16.89 18.81
CA SER A 73 -4.29 16.67 17.57
C SER A 73 -5.78 16.80 17.82
#